data_AF-A0A3B7MIS9-F1
#
_entry.id   AF-A0A3B7MIS9-F1
#
_cell.length_a   1.000
_cell.length_b   1.000
_cell.length_c   1.000
_cell.angle_alpha   90.00
_cell.angle_beta   90.00
_cell.angle_gamma   90.00
#
_symmetry.space_group_name_H-M   'P 1'
#
loop_
_entity.id
_entity.type
_entity.pdbx_description
1 polymer ?
#
loop_
_entity_poly.entity_id
_entity_poly.type
_entity_poly.pdbx_seq_one_letter_code
_entity_poly.pdbx_strand_id
1 'polypeptide(L)'
;MATIQDFIHVQDQWSLDELVEIANELLPQHLPQEDSKNRVLEEVNPRLVRHYTSCKLIDRPARIGREGRYGYRHLVQLLVVRRLLMEGYTAGAIYKLVYRMSTPELRALLEQGVHLQLNPPPINPALAFLQQVQDRSEHRYGEPMRVGTSVSRREVPPPSHSPQPESWKRIEVVPGFEVHIRDDFNFPQINRDQEALVKQLVQLLSTYTQR
;
A
#
# COMPACT_ATOMS: atom_id res chain seq x y z
N MET A 1 27.68 17.54 -6.08
CA MET A 1 26.50 16.68 -5.89
C MET A 1 25.84 16.57 -7.25
N ALA A 2 25.90 15.40 -7.89
CA ALA A 2 25.23 15.19 -9.17
C ALA A 2 23.71 15.18 -8.94
N THR A 3 22.96 15.84 -9.83
CA THR A 3 21.49 15.90 -9.78
C THR A 3 20.92 14.97 -10.84
N ILE A 4 19.72 14.43 -10.65
CA ILE A 4 19.00 13.66 -11.69
C ILE A 4 18.93 14.38 -13.05
N GLN A 5 19.01 15.72 -13.07
CA GLN A 5 18.99 16.55 -14.27
C GLN A 5 20.24 16.37 -15.15
N ASP A 6 21.40 16.06 -14.55
CA ASP A 6 22.68 15.93 -15.26
C ASP A 6 22.68 14.73 -16.22
N PHE A 7 21.77 13.79 -16.01
CA PHE A 7 21.71 12.52 -16.75
C PHE A 7 20.61 12.44 -17.81
N ILE A 8 19.88 13.53 -18.09
CA ILE A 8 18.73 13.52 -19.01
C ILE A 8 19.08 13.05 -20.42
N HIS A 9 20.30 13.33 -20.88
CA HIS A 9 20.77 12.96 -22.21
C HIS A 9 21.38 11.55 -22.27
N VAL A 10 21.52 10.85 -21.13
CA VAL A 10 22.14 9.53 -21.07
C VAL A 10 21.10 8.45 -21.41
N GLN A 11 21.19 7.90 -22.62
CA GLN A 11 20.35 6.78 -23.06
C GLN A 11 21.23 5.57 -23.38
N ASP A 12 20.88 4.40 -22.84
CA ASP A 12 21.51 3.11 -23.10
C ASP A 12 23.04 3.04 -22.92
N GLN A 13 23.59 3.86 -22.02
CA GLN A 13 25.03 3.89 -21.74
C GLN A 13 25.39 3.04 -20.52
N TRP A 14 24.51 2.94 -19.54
CA TRP A 14 24.86 2.32 -18.26
C TRP A 14 24.71 0.81 -18.27
N SER A 15 25.70 0.13 -17.71
CA SER A 15 25.56 -1.23 -17.25
C SER A 15 24.62 -1.30 -16.04
N LEU A 16 24.25 -2.53 -15.67
CA LEU A 16 23.42 -2.75 -14.49
C LEU A 16 24.09 -2.25 -13.21
N ASP A 17 25.38 -2.48 -13.07
CA ASP A 17 26.12 -2.14 -11.85
C ASP A 17 26.28 -0.62 -11.74
N GLU A 18 26.60 0.07 -12.85
CA GLU A 18 26.65 1.54 -12.90
C GLU A 18 25.29 2.19 -12.59
N LEU A 19 24.19 1.62 -13.12
CA LEU A 19 22.84 2.12 -12.78
C LEU A 19 22.58 2.04 -11.27
N VAL A 20 22.98 0.93 -10.65
CA VAL A 20 22.78 0.70 -9.21
C VAL A 20 23.60 1.67 -8.38
N GLU A 21 24.85 1.92 -8.77
CA GLU A 21 25.73 2.86 -8.10
C GLU A 21 25.15 4.28 -8.14
N ILE A 22 24.80 4.77 -9.34
CA ILE A 22 24.18 6.09 -9.53
C ILE A 22 22.85 6.19 -8.76
N ALA A 23 22.04 5.14 -8.76
CA ALA A 23 20.79 5.13 -8.00
C ALA A 23 21.04 5.24 -6.49
N ASN A 24 22.01 4.52 -5.93
CA ASN A 24 22.34 4.57 -4.50
C ASN A 24 22.92 5.92 -4.08
N GLU A 25 23.60 6.65 -4.96
CA GLU A 25 24.04 8.02 -4.69
C GLU A 25 22.88 9.03 -4.65
N LEU A 26 21.85 8.82 -5.48
CA LEU A 26 20.71 9.73 -5.63
C LEU A 26 19.56 9.43 -4.66
N LEU A 27 19.41 8.18 -4.21
CA LEU A 27 18.35 7.77 -3.29
C LEU A 27 18.30 8.60 -2.00
N PRO A 28 19.42 8.86 -1.30
CA PRO A 28 19.41 9.67 -0.07
C PRO A 28 18.92 11.11 -0.26
N GLN A 29 18.97 11.62 -1.49
CA GLN A 29 18.52 12.99 -1.81
C GLN A 29 17.01 13.07 -2.04
N HIS A 30 16.38 11.94 -2.39
CA HIS A 30 14.97 11.87 -2.79
C HIS A 30 14.08 11.07 -1.82
N LEU A 31 14.65 10.47 -0.78
CA LEU A 31 13.93 9.72 0.24
C LEU A 31 13.68 10.55 1.51
N PRO A 32 12.53 10.36 2.18
CA PRO A 32 12.27 10.96 3.49
C PRO A 32 13.26 10.42 4.54
N GLN A 33 13.88 11.30 5.32
CA GLN A 33 14.95 10.98 6.30
C GLN A 33 14.51 10.17 7.54
N GLU A 34 13.27 9.69 7.56
CA GLU A 34 12.67 9.04 8.72
C GLU A 34 13.12 7.56 8.75
N ASP A 35 13.99 7.23 9.70
CA ASP A 35 14.40 5.88 10.14
C ASP A 35 15.68 5.27 9.52
N SER A 36 16.79 5.40 10.27
CA SER A 36 18.06 4.72 10.00
C SER A 36 17.97 3.19 9.91
N LYS A 37 16.89 2.57 10.42
CA LYS A 37 16.64 1.11 10.31
C LYS A 37 16.27 0.68 8.88
N ASN A 38 15.69 1.58 8.09
CA ASN A 38 15.27 1.28 6.71
C ASN A 38 16.43 1.36 5.70
N ARG A 39 17.60 1.87 6.12
CA ARG A 39 18.77 2.09 5.26
C ARG A 39 19.27 0.82 4.57
N VAL A 40 19.17 -0.33 5.24
CA VAL A 40 19.55 -1.65 4.69
C VAL A 40 18.55 -2.14 3.62
N LEU A 41 17.29 -1.70 3.68
CA LEU A 41 16.28 -1.95 2.64
C LEU A 41 16.40 -0.95 1.48
N GLU A 42 17.00 0.21 1.74
CA GLU A 42 17.16 1.36 0.85
C GLU A 42 18.17 1.08 -0.27
N GLU A 43 19.29 0.43 0.05
CA GLU A 43 20.35 0.10 -0.92
C GLU A 43 19.81 -0.81 -2.03
N VAL A 44 19.84 -0.31 -3.26
CA VAL A 44 19.53 -1.09 -4.46
C VAL A 44 20.71 -2.00 -4.74
N ASN A 45 20.41 -3.24 -5.14
CA ASN A 45 21.40 -4.16 -5.67
C ASN A 45 21.00 -4.63 -7.09
N PRO A 46 21.94 -5.19 -7.88
CA PRO A 46 21.66 -5.69 -9.22
C PRO A 46 20.56 -6.76 -9.27
N ARG A 47 20.35 -7.52 -8.20
CA ARG A 47 19.32 -8.57 -8.11
C ARG A 47 17.92 -7.96 -8.02
N LEU A 48 17.76 -6.88 -7.26
CA LEU A 48 16.51 -6.14 -7.11
C LEU A 48 16.11 -5.47 -8.41
N VAL A 49 17.05 -4.85 -9.12
CA VAL A 49 16.77 -4.25 -10.43
C VAL A 49 16.29 -5.31 -11.43
N ARG A 50 16.91 -6.49 -11.45
CA ARG A 50 16.46 -7.64 -12.27
C ARG A 50 15.05 -8.11 -11.87
N HIS A 51 14.77 -8.14 -10.57
CA HIS A 51 13.44 -8.48 -10.07
C HIS A 51 12.40 -7.45 -10.52
N TYR A 52 12.68 -6.15 -10.40
CA TYR A 52 11.78 -5.08 -10.83
C TYR A 52 11.55 -5.06 -12.34
N THR A 53 12.57 -5.39 -13.14
CA THR A 53 12.39 -5.60 -14.59
C THR A 53 11.50 -6.81 -14.88
N SER A 54 11.63 -7.92 -14.13
CA SER A 54 10.75 -9.08 -14.27
C SER A 54 9.30 -8.78 -13.88
N CYS A 55 9.11 -7.95 -12.85
CA CYS A 55 7.81 -7.46 -12.38
C CYS A 55 7.22 -6.32 -13.26
N LYS A 56 7.91 -5.93 -14.34
CA LYS A 56 7.55 -4.82 -15.24
C LYS A 56 7.40 -3.46 -14.53
N LEU A 57 8.04 -3.28 -13.39
CA LEU A 57 8.12 -2.00 -12.68
C LEU A 57 9.14 -1.06 -13.33
N ILE A 58 10.15 -1.65 -13.96
CA ILE A 58 11.17 -0.98 -14.75
C ILE A 58 11.08 -1.55 -16.17
N ASP A 59 11.24 -0.67 -17.16
CA ASP A 59 11.23 -1.08 -18.56
C ASP A 59 12.38 -2.03 -18.88
N ARG A 60 12.21 -2.84 -19.94
CA ARG A 60 13.25 -3.78 -20.34
C ARG A 60 14.47 -3.01 -20.88
N PRO A 61 15.68 -3.29 -20.38
CA PRO A 61 16.88 -2.63 -20.88
C PRO A 61 17.12 -2.96 -22.35
N ALA A 62 17.75 -2.02 -23.06
CA ALA A 62 18.22 -2.25 -24.41
C ALA A 62 19.30 -3.33 -24.39
N ARG A 63 19.26 -4.29 -25.32
CA ARG A 63 20.26 -5.37 -25.37
C ARG A 63 21.34 -5.01 -26.38
N ILE A 64 22.50 -4.57 -25.92
CA ILE A 64 23.68 -4.33 -26.76
C ILE A 64 24.66 -5.47 -26.56
N GLY A 65 24.72 -6.39 -27.53
CA GLY A 65 25.50 -7.62 -27.43
C GLY A 65 24.95 -8.59 -26.39
N ARG A 66 25.75 -8.89 -25.36
CA ARG A 66 25.39 -9.82 -24.25
C ARG A 66 24.95 -9.09 -22.97
N GLU A 67 24.99 -7.76 -22.97
CA GLU A 67 24.71 -6.96 -21.78
C GLU A 67 23.45 -6.12 -21.97
N GLY A 68 22.69 -5.97 -20.88
CA GLY A 68 21.59 -5.03 -20.79
C GLY A 68 22.14 -3.63 -20.53
N ARG A 69 21.72 -2.68 -21.35
CA ARG A 69 22.02 -1.26 -21.23
C ARG A 69 20.81 -0.53 -20.69
N TYR A 70 21.08 0.27 -19.68
CA TYR A 70 20.12 1.10 -18.98
C TYR A 70 20.39 2.56 -19.33
N GLY A 71 19.39 3.39 -19.09
CA GLY A 71 19.42 4.80 -19.45
C GLY A 71 18.58 5.59 -18.47
N TYR A 72 18.46 6.89 -18.74
CA TYR A 72 17.83 7.84 -17.83
C TYR A 72 16.44 7.43 -17.35
N ARG A 73 15.59 6.93 -18.25
CA ARG A 73 14.23 6.48 -17.89
C ARG A 73 14.24 5.36 -16.85
N HIS A 74 15.16 4.40 -16.98
CA HIS A 74 15.30 3.29 -16.05
C HIS A 74 15.72 3.78 -14.65
N LEU A 75 16.61 4.78 -14.58
CA LEU A 75 17.01 5.42 -13.33
C LEU A 75 15.83 6.11 -12.64
N VAL A 76 15.08 6.94 -13.38
CA VAL A 76 13.90 7.64 -12.84
C VAL A 76 12.84 6.63 -12.34
N GLN A 77 12.56 5.58 -13.12
CA GLN A 77 11.64 4.51 -12.70
C GLN A 77 12.11 3.84 -11.40
N LEU A 78 13.39 3.49 -11.30
CA LEU A 78 13.96 2.85 -10.13
C LEU A 78 13.82 3.73 -8.88
N LEU A 79 14.12 5.03 -8.99
CA LEU A 79 13.97 5.98 -7.89
C LEU A 79 12.50 6.13 -7.46
N VAL A 80 11.57 6.25 -8.42
CA VAL A 80 10.12 6.35 -8.12
C VAL A 80 9.60 5.08 -7.45
N VAL A 81 9.95 3.91 -7.97
CA VAL A 81 9.55 2.62 -7.40
C VAL A 81 10.04 2.51 -5.97
N ARG A 82 11.32 2.85 -5.70
CA ARG A 82 11.88 2.78 -4.35
C ARG A 82 11.17 3.71 -3.38
N ARG A 83 10.93 4.95 -3.80
CA ARG A 83 10.20 5.93 -3.01
C ARG A 83 8.79 5.45 -2.68
N LEU A 84 8.02 5.00 -3.68
CA LEU A 84 6.65 4.53 -3.47
C LEU A 84 6.60 3.26 -2.60
N LEU A 85 7.57 2.35 -2.73
CA LEU A 85 7.65 1.19 -1.84
C LEU A 85 7.87 1.60 -0.38
N MET A 86 8.67 2.64 -0.12
CA MET A 86 8.88 3.17 1.23
C MET A 86 7.66 3.90 1.78
N GLU A 87 6.92 4.60 0.92
CA GLU A 87 5.64 5.22 1.27
C GLU A 87 4.52 4.18 1.51
N GLY A 88 4.78 2.88 1.25
CA GLY A 88 3.87 1.77 1.55
C GLY A 88 2.98 1.34 0.39
N TYR A 89 3.22 1.83 -0.83
CA TYR A 89 2.47 1.41 -2.01
C TYR A 89 2.84 0.00 -2.46
N THR A 90 1.84 -0.76 -2.91
CA THR A 90 2.06 -2.12 -3.43
C THR A 90 2.65 -2.10 -4.83
N ALA A 91 3.44 -3.13 -5.18
CA ALA A 91 4.02 -3.28 -6.52
C ALA A 91 2.96 -3.19 -7.65
N GLY A 92 1.74 -3.70 -7.42
CA GLY A 92 0.66 -3.62 -8.40
C GLY A 92 0.12 -2.19 -8.63
N ALA A 93 0.04 -1.38 -7.57
CA ALA A 93 -0.35 0.03 -7.68
C ALA A 93 0.74 0.84 -8.40
N ILE A 94 2.00 0.58 -8.04
CA ILE A 94 3.18 1.21 -8.67
C ILE A 94 3.23 0.87 -10.17
N TYR A 95 3.01 -0.40 -10.54
CA TYR A 95 2.98 -0.81 -11.95
C TYR A 95 1.94 -0.01 -12.76
N LYS A 96 0.73 0.16 -12.25
CA LYS A 96 -0.33 0.91 -12.95
C LYS A 96 0.02 2.38 -13.16
N LEU A 97 0.72 2.99 -12.21
CA LEU A 97 1.20 4.38 -12.29
C LEU A 97 2.34 4.50 -13.29
N VAL A 98 3.41 3.71 -13.09
CA VAL A 98 4.63 3.78 -13.90
C VAL A 98 4.37 3.42 -15.37
N TYR A 99 3.48 2.46 -15.64
CA TYR A 99 3.14 2.07 -17.01
C TYR A 99 2.44 3.18 -17.81
N ARG A 100 1.67 4.04 -17.14
CA ARG A 100 0.92 5.13 -17.79
C ARG A 100 1.69 6.43 -17.86
N MET A 101 2.71 6.60 -17.03
CA MET A 101 3.44 7.86 -16.88
C MET A 101 4.67 7.95 -17.80
N SER A 102 4.83 9.12 -18.40
CA SER A 102 6.02 9.48 -19.16
C SER A 102 7.21 9.78 -18.23
N THR A 103 8.42 9.71 -18.76
CA THR A 103 9.66 10.02 -18.00
C THR A 103 9.62 11.40 -17.30
N PRO A 104 9.18 12.50 -17.94
CA PRO A 104 9.10 13.79 -17.26
C PRO A 104 8.04 13.83 -16.15
N GLU A 105 6.93 13.10 -16.28
CA GLU A 105 5.92 12.99 -15.21
C GLU A 105 6.44 12.20 -14.01
N LEU A 106 7.15 11.08 -14.27
CA LEU A 106 7.81 10.30 -13.22
C LEU A 106 8.88 11.13 -12.50
N ARG A 107 9.60 11.98 -13.23
CA ARG A 107 10.55 12.94 -12.66
C ARG A 107 9.84 13.98 -11.80
N ALA A 108 8.76 14.58 -12.29
CA ALA A 108 7.98 15.55 -11.53
C ALA A 108 7.47 14.95 -10.21
N LEU A 109 7.11 13.67 -10.20
CA LEU A 109 6.71 12.94 -8.99
C LEU A 109 7.86 12.81 -7.96
N LEU A 110 9.11 12.71 -8.42
CA LEU A 110 10.29 12.75 -7.52
C LEU A 110 10.52 14.16 -6.95
N GLU A 111 10.39 15.20 -7.77
CA GLU A 111 10.69 16.59 -7.40
C GLU A 111 9.59 17.25 -6.56
N GLN A 112 8.32 17.01 -6.88
CA GLN A 112 7.19 17.71 -6.25
C GLN A 112 6.89 17.25 -4.83
N GLY A 113 7.55 16.19 -4.37
CA GLY A 113 7.13 15.48 -3.17
C GLY A 113 5.80 14.80 -3.45
N VAL A 114 5.69 13.50 -3.23
CA VAL A 114 4.43 12.77 -3.39
C VAL A 114 3.48 13.16 -2.26
N HIS A 115 2.93 14.36 -2.31
CA HIS A 115 1.57 14.60 -1.87
C HIS A 115 0.70 14.33 -3.08
N LEU A 116 0.71 13.08 -3.55
CA LEU A 116 -0.34 12.58 -4.40
C LEU A 116 -1.61 12.69 -3.54
N GLN A 117 -2.29 13.83 -3.63
CA GLN A 117 -3.74 13.90 -3.51
C GLN A 117 -4.35 13.14 -4.69
N LEU A 118 -3.94 11.89 -4.88
CA LEU A 118 -4.89 10.89 -5.31
C LEU A 118 -5.87 10.90 -4.16
N ASN A 119 -6.96 11.66 -4.30
CA ASN A 119 -8.16 11.36 -3.55
C ASN A 119 -8.36 9.86 -3.80
N PRO A 120 -8.01 8.98 -2.83
CA PRO A 120 -8.19 7.57 -3.09
C PRO A 120 -9.70 7.46 -3.25
N PRO A 121 -10.26 6.86 -4.31
CA PRO A 121 -11.54 6.21 -4.08
C PRO A 121 -11.27 5.34 -2.85
N PRO A 122 -12.08 5.45 -1.76
CA PRO A 122 -11.70 4.93 -0.46
C PRO A 122 -11.18 3.51 -0.67
N ILE A 123 -9.89 3.33 -0.42
CA ILE A 123 -9.18 2.05 -0.66
C ILE A 123 -9.81 0.93 0.19
N ASN A 124 -10.72 1.30 1.09
CA ASN A 124 -11.57 0.42 1.84
C ASN A 124 -13.07 0.68 1.52
N PRO A 125 -13.77 -0.20 0.79
CA PRO A 125 -15.22 -0.08 0.57
C PRO A 125 -16.01 -0.09 1.89
N ALA A 126 -15.44 -0.62 2.97
CA ALA A 126 -16.05 -0.57 4.30
C ALA A 126 -16.08 0.85 4.89
N LEU A 127 -15.11 1.71 4.56
CA LEU A 127 -15.05 3.07 5.09
C LEU A 127 -16.11 3.96 4.44
N ALA A 128 -16.36 3.77 3.15
CA ALA A 128 -17.49 4.39 2.44
C ALA A 128 -18.85 3.96 3.02
N PHE A 129 -19.00 2.67 3.36
CA PHE A 129 -20.21 2.14 3.97
C PHE A 129 -20.42 2.69 5.40
N LEU A 130 -19.36 2.78 6.21
CA LEU A 130 -19.44 3.33 7.55
C LEU A 130 -19.85 4.80 7.56
N GLN A 131 -19.32 5.62 6.64
CA GLN A 131 -19.77 7.00 6.45
C GLN A 131 -21.26 7.08 6.09
N GLN A 132 -21.73 6.22 5.18
CA GLN A 132 -23.14 6.18 4.80
C GLN A 132 -24.07 5.71 5.92
N VAL A 133 -23.62 4.81 6.80
CA VAL A 133 -24.37 4.38 7.99
C VAL A 133 -24.40 5.50 9.03
N GLN A 134 -23.31 6.24 9.17
CA GLN A 134 -23.20 7.36 10.11
C GLN A 134 -24.15 8.50 9.71
N ASP A 135 -24.20 8.90 8.43
CA ASP A 135 -25.18 9.88 7.91
C ASP A 135 -26.63 9.45 8.12
N ARG A 136 -26.89 8.13 8.04
CA ARG A 136 -28.23 7.55 8.25
C ARG A 136 -28.63 7.48 9.72
N SER A 137 -27.65 7.48 10.63
CA SER A 137 -27.87 7.44 12.07
C SER A 137 -28.16 8.84 12.66
N GLU A 138 -27.60 9.91 12.08
CA GLU A 138 -27.85 11.28 12.54
C GLU A 138 -29.29 11.75 12.24
N HIS A 139 -29.92 11.24 11.19
CA HIS A 139 -31.32 11.58 10.84
C HIS A 139 -32.39 10.85 11.66
N ARG A 140 -32.01 9.94 12.58
CA ARG A 140 -32.97 9.07 13.29
C ARG A 140 -33.15 9.36 14.78
N TYR A 141 -32.43 10.32 15.34
CA TYR A 141 -32.59 10.73 16.74
C TYR A 141 -33.08 12.17 16.84
N GLY A 142 -34.32 12.36 16.39
CA GLY A 142 -34.95 13.68 16.41
C GLY A 142 -36.47 13.66 16.54
N GLU A 143 -37.11 12.59 17.02
CA GLU A 143 -38.53 12.71 17.43
C GLU A 143 -38.99 11.54 18.32
N PRO A 144 -39.58 11.78 19.50
CA PRO A 144 -40.11 10.72 20.34
C PRO A 144 -41.37 10.11 19.73
N MET A 145 -41.33 8.78 19.54
CA MET A 145 -42.42 7.94 19.06
C MET A 145 -43.69 8.10 19.92
N ARG A 146 -44.80 8.47 19.27
CA ARG A 146 -46.15 8.09 19.73
C ARG A 146 -46.45 6.68 19.25
N VAL A 147 -46.66 5.77 20.19
CA VAL A 147 -47.10 4.40 19.93
C VAL A 147 -48.53 4.44 19.41
N GLY A 148 -48.72 4.05 18.16
CA GLY A 148 -50.00 3.82 17.52
C GLY A 148 -49.99 2.47 16.81
N THR A 149 -50.88 1.59 17.26
CA THR A 149 -51.07 0.19 16.84
C THR A 149 -51.55 0.06 15.39
N SER A 150 -51.39 -1.15 14.83
CA SER A 150 -51.88 -1.67 13.52
C SER A 150 -50.88 -1.48 12.36
N VAL A 151 -50.65 -2.40 11.41
CA VAL A 151 -51.46 -3.47 10.81
C VAL A 151 -50.53 -4.50 10.11
N SER A 152 -51.10 -5.67 9.82
CA SER A 152 -50.85 -6.51 8.62
C SER A 152 -49.67 -7.48 8.60
N ARG A 153 -50.03 -8.76 8.72
CA ARG A 153 -49.26 -9.90 8.24
C ARG A 153 -49.07 -9.78 6.72
N ARG A 154 -47.85 -9.45 6.29
CA ARG A 154 -47.36 -9.70 4.93
C ARG A 154 -46.49 -10.95 4.97
N GLU A 155 -46.80 -11.89 4.08
CA GLU A 155 -45.98 -13.07 3.82
C GLU A 155 -44.55 -12.65 3.47
N VAL A 156 -43.59 -13.32 4.12
CA VAL A 156 -42.15 -13.16 3.88
C VAL A 156 -41.80 -13.99 2.64
N PRO A 157 -41.28 -13.40 1.55
CA PRO A 157 -40.65 -14.18 0.50
C PRO A 157 -39.43 -14.89 1.11
N PRO A 158 -39.11 -16.13 0.69
CA PRO A 158 -37.95 -16.83 1.24
C PRO A 158 -36.70 -15.96 1.07
N PRO A 159 -35.87 -15.81 2.12
CA PRO A 159 -34.57 -15.18 1.97
C PRO A 159 -33.72 -16.08 1.07
N SER A 160 -33.68 -15.76 -0.22
CA SER A 160 -32.52 -16.09 -1.03
C SER A 160 -31.31 -15.45 -0.34
N HIS A 161 -30.28 -16.27 -0.11
CA HIS A 161 -29.09 -16.02 0.70
C HIS A 161 -29.23 -16.40 2.18
N SER A 162 -29.15 -17.71 2.43
CA SER A 162 -28.47 -18.21 3.63
C SER A 162 -27.14 -17.43 3.77
N PRO A 163 -26.86 -16.76 4.90
CA PRO A 163 -25.50 -16.28 5.16
C PRO A 163 -24.61 -17.52 5.12
N GLN A 164 -23.64 -17.53 4.21
CA GLN A 164 -22.65 -18.60 4.17
C GLN A 164 -21.99 -18.69 5.54
N PRO A 165 -21.65 -19.90 6.01
CA PRO A 165 -21.06 -20.06 7.34
C PRO A 165 -19.81 -19.20 7.42
N GLU A 166 -19.87 -18.15 8.25
CA GLU A 166 -18.70 -17.38 8.65
C GLU A 166 -17.75 -18.39 9.30
N SER A 167 -16.72 -18.82 8.58
CA SER A 167 -15.77 -19.78 9.08
C SER A 167 -14.73 -19.05 9.94
N TRP A 168 -14.65 -19.46 11.21
CA TRP A 168 -13.74 -18.90 12.19
C TRP A 168 -12.59 -19.87 12.42
N LYS A 169 -11.37 -19.35 12.36
CA LYS A 169 -10.15 -20.06 12.71
C LYS A 169 -9.77 -19.72 14.15
N ARG A 170 -9.80 -20.74 15.02
CA ARG A 170 -9.35 -20.65 16.42
C ARG A 170 -7.87 -20.98 16.52
N ILE A 171 -7.10 -20.09 17.15
CA ILE A 171 -5.67 -20.22 17.38
C ILE A 171 -5.41 -20.05 18.87
N GLU A 172 -4.90 -21.11 19.50
CA GLU A 172 -4.39 -21.04 20.86
C GLU A 172 -2.97 -20.46 20.82
N VAL A 173 -2.75 -19.33 21.49
CA VAL A 173 -1.46 -18.62 21.47
C VAL A 173 -0.60 -19.08 22.64
N VAL A 174 -1.18 -19.13 23.84
CA VAL A 174 -0.62 -19.73 25.06
C VAL A 174 -1.76 -20.32 25.88
N PRO A 175 -1.50 -21.24 26.83
CA PRO A 175 -2.54 -21.81 27.67
C PRO A 175 -3.37 -20.72 28.37
N GLY A 176 -4.68 -20.68 28.09
CA GLY A 176 -5.61 -19.68 28.62
C GLY A 176 -5.73 -18.39 27.80
N PHE A 177 -5.00 -18.24 26.69
CA PHE A 177 -5.15 -17.13 25.73
C PHE A 177 -5.38 -17.65 24.32
N GLU A 178 -6.57 -17.41 23.81
CA GLU A 178 -7.02 -17.85 22.51
C GLU A 178 -7.45 -16.67 21.65
N VAL A 179 -7.11 -16.74 20.37
CA VAL A 179 -7.48 -15.76 19.36
C VAL A 179 -8.37 -16.42 18.32
N HIS A 180 -9.54 -15.84 18.09
CA HIS A 180 -10.46 -16.27 17.04
C HIS A 180 -10.36 -15.27 15.88
N ILE A 181 -10.02 -15.77 14.70
CA ILE A 181 -9.85 -14.97 13.49
C ILE A 181 -10.87 -15.47 12.47
N ARG A 182 -11.71 -14.58 11.94
CA ARG A 182 -12.64 -14.91 10.86
C ARG A 182 -11.87 -15.10 9.54
N ASP A 183 -12.29 -16.01 8.67
CA ASP A 183 -11.52 -16.35 7.46
C ASP A 183 -11.44 -15.22 6.41
N ASP A 184 -12.30 -14.21 6.51
CA ASP A 184 -12.24 -12.99 5.69
C ASP A 184 -11.34 -11.89 6.29
N PHE A 185 -10.76 -12.13 7.48
CA PHE A 185 -9.81 -11.23 8.09
C PHE A 185 -8.50 -11.26 7.32
N ASN A 186 -8.24 -10.19 6.58
CA ASN A 186 -6.96 -9.99 5.93
C ASN A 186 -5.96 -9.41 6.93
N PHE A 187 -4.97 -10.22 7.31
CA PHE A 187 -3.87 -9.74 8.13
C PHE A 187 -3.19 -8.56 7.40
N PRO A 188 -3.05 -7.38 8.03
CA PRO A 188 -2.48 -6.22 7.38
C PRO A 188 -1.08 -6.54 6.86
N GLN A 189 -0.82 -6.25 5.59
CA GLN A 189 0.49 -6.51 4.96
C GLN A 189 1.47 -5.34 5.11
N ILE A 190 1.00 -4.23 5.69
CA ILE A 190 1.79 -3.01 5.94
C ILE A 190 2.28 -3.05 7.39
N ASN A 191 3.60 -2.91 7.61
CA ASN A 191 4.21 -2.96 8.94
C ASN A 191 3.60 -1.95 9.93
N ARG A 192 3.22 -0.76 9.47
CA ARG A 192 2.57 0.26 10.32
C ARG A 192 1.21 -0.18 10.82
N ASP A 193 0.42 -0.82 9.97
CA ASP A 193 -0.90 -1.35 10.33
C ASP A 193 -0.77 -2.60 11.21
N GLN A 194 0.27 -3.40 11.01
CA GLN A 194 0.64 -4.50 11.91
C GLN A 194 1.06 -3.98 13.29
N GLU A 195 1.92 -2.95 13.36
CA GLU A 195 2.32 -2.32 14.62
C GLU A 195 1.14 -1.68 15.33
N ALA A 196 0.24 -1.02 14.60
CA ALA A 196 -0.98 -0.47 15.15
C ALA A 196 -1.89 -1.58 15.70
N LEU A 197 -2.04 -2.68 14.97
CA LEU A 197 -2.82 -3.84 15.40
C LEU A 197 -2.21 -4.51 16.65
N VAL A 198 -0.89 -4.68 16.69
CA VAL A 198 -0.17 -5.23 17.86
C VAL A 198 -0.31 -4.29 19.06
N LYS A 199 -0.14 -2.98 18.88
CA LYS A 199 -0.33 -1.98 19.94
C LYS A 199 -1.75 -2.02 20.49
N GLN A 200 -2.76 -2.09 19.62
CA GLN A 200 -4.16 -2.22 20.04
C GLN A 200 -4.42 -3.54 20.77
N LEU A 201 -3.85 -4.66 20.31
CA LEU A 201 -4.02 -5.96 20.96
C LEU A 201 -3.40 -5.96 22.36
N VAL A 202 -2.19 -5.42 22.52
CA VAL A 202 -1.54 -5.25 23.83
C VAL A 202 -2.35 -4.31 24.73
N GLN A 203 -2.86 -3.20 24.20
CA GLN A 203 -3.70 -2.26 24.96
C GLN A 203 -4.99 -2.91 25.45
N LEU A 204 -5.67 -3.68 24.59
CA LEU A 204 -6.88 -4.41 24.96
C LEU A 204 -6.57 -5.44 26.05
N LEU A 205 -5.54 -6.26 25.87
CA LEU A 205 -5.14 -7.25 26.88
C LEU A 205 -4.81 -6.58 28.22
N SER A 206 -4.05 -5.47 28.21
CA SER A 206 -3.69 -4.74 29.42
C SER A 206 -4.92 -4.22 30.19
N THR A 207 -5.93 -3.71 29.46
CA THR A 207 -7.19 -3.24 30.03
C THR A 207 -7.97 -4.36 30.71
N TYR A 208 -7.94 -5.57 30.15
CA TYR A 208 -8.66 -6.72 30.70
C TYR A 208 -7.91 -7.40 31.86
N THR A 209 -6.58 -7.36 31.88
CA THR A 209 -5.76 -7.92 32.98
C THR A 209 -5.63 -7.01 34.20
N GLN A 210 -6.03 -5.74 34.12
CA GLN A 210 -6.01 -4.78 35.23
C GLN A 210 -7.35 -4.64 35.96
N ARG A 211 -8.36 -5.45 35.61
CA ARG A 211 -9.59 -5.64 36.39
C ARG A 211 -9.54 -6.95 37.15
#